data_AF-A0A4R7F4Q8-F1
#
_entry.id   AF-A0A4R7F4Q8-F1
#
_cell.length_a   1.000
_cell.length_b   1.000
_cell.length_c   1.000
_cell.angle_alpha   90.00
_cell.angle_beta   90.00
_cell.angle_gamma   90.00
#
_symmetry.space_group_name_H-M   'P 1'
#
loop_
_entity.id
_entity.type
_entity.pdbx_description
1 polymer ?
#
loop_
_entity_poly.entity_id
_entity_poly.type
_entity_poly.pdbx_seq_one_letter_code
_entity_poly.pdbx_strand_id
1 'polypeptide(L)' 'MNNKIEKIITFIVLLWLVYGIFNLDSSDLWSIEKNWFPFLGFLVFIIYLIYSIQKAAKNNPR' A
#
# COMPACT_ATOMS: atom_id res chain seq x y z
N MET A 1 -6.69 -14.00 10.43
CA MET A 1 -5.56 -13.13 10.86
C MET A 1 -5.97 -12.44 12.14
N ASN A 2 -5.10 -12.36 13.16
CA ASN A 2 -5.43 -11.66 14.40
C ASN A 2 -5.65 -10.17 14.10
N ASN A 3 -6.77 -9.59 14.55
CA ASN A 3 -7.15 -8.19 14.26
C ASN A 3 -6.07 -7.17 14.69
N LYS A 4 -5.24 -7.50 15.69
CA LYS A 4 -4.11 -6.66 16.10
C LYS A 4 -2.99 -6.62 15.05
N ILE A 5 -2.66 -7.77 14.47
CA ILE A 5 -1.60 -7.91 13.47
C ILE A 5 -1.99 -7.16 12.19
N GLU A 6 -3.25 -7.29 11.77
CA GLU A 6 -3.76 -6.59 10.60
C GLU A 6 -3.72 -5.07 10.73
N LYS A 7 -4.06 -4.53 11.90
CA LYS A 7 -3.93 -3.08 12.15
C LYS A 7 -2.47 -2.61 12.01
N ILE A 8 -1.53 -3.40 12.54
CA ILE A 8 -0.09 -3.10 12.42
C ILE A 8 0.34 -3.15 10.95
N ILE A 9 -0.04 -4.19 10.22
CA ILE A 9 0.27 -4.32 8.78
C ILE A 9 -0.33 -3.14 8.00
N THR A 10 -1.60 -2.81 8.24
CA THR A 10 -2.26 -1.64 7.61
C THR A 10 -1.44 -0.37 7.86
N PHE A 11 -1.04 -0.15 9.12
CA PHE A 11 -0.28 1.03 9.49
C PHE A 11 1.09 1.09 8.80
N ILE A 12 1.81 -0.03 8.74
CA ILE A 12 3.11 -0.13 8.05
C ILE A 12 2.95 0.15 6.56
N VAL A 13 1.95 -0.45 5.90
CA VAL A 13 1.68 -0.26 4.47
C VAL A 13 1.36 1.22 4.19
N LEU A 14 0.55 1.86 5.04
CA LEU A 14 0.22 3.28 4.91
C LEU A 14 1.43 4.19 5.12
N LEU A 15 2.27 3.92 6.14
CA LEU A 15 3.50 4.66 6.35
C LEU A 15 4.44 4.55 5.16
N TRP A 16 4.59 3.35 4.61
CA TRP A 16 5.43 3.13 3.44
C TRP A 16 4.87 3.85 2.21
N LEU A 17 3.55 3.85 2.01
CA LEU A 17 2.91 4.62 0.94
C LEU A 17 3.22 6.12 1.07
N VAL A 18 3.05 6.68 2.27
CA VAL A 18 3.33 8.10 2.54
C VAL A 18 4.80 8.41 2.28
N TYR A 19 5.70 7.58 2.80
CA TYR A 19 7.14 7.73 2.56
C TYR A 19 7.49 7.64 1.07
N GLY A 20 6.86 6.72 0.34
CA GLY A 20 7.04 6.55 -1.10
C GLY A 20 6.62 7.79 -1.88
N ILE A 21 5.48 8.40 -1.53
CA ILE A 21 5.01 9.65 -2.12
C ILE A 21 5.99 10.80 -1.85
N PHE A 22 6.50 10.92 -0.62
CA PHE A 22 7.45 11.99 -0.27
C PHE A 22 8.80 11.89 -0.98
N ASN A 23 9.26 10.68 -1.29
CA ASN A 23 10.53 10.45 -1.99
C ASN A 23 10.37 10.25 -3.50
N LEU A 24 9.15 10.42 -4.03
CA LEU A 24 8.87 10.29 -5.44
C LEU A 24 9.49 11.47 -6.19
N ASP A 25 10.35 11.19 -7.16
CA ASP A 25 10.85 12.21 -8.07
C ASP A 25 9.76 12.57 -9.09
N SER A 26 9.06 13.66 -8.79
CA SER A 26 7.98 14.20 -9.63
C SER A 26 8.44 14.70 -10.99
N SER A 27 9.74 14.95 -11.18
CA SER A 27 10.28 15.36 -12.48
C SER A 27 10.33 14.21 -13.47
N ASP A 28 10.37 12.96 -12.97
CA ASP A 28 10.60 11.77 -13.78
C ASP A 28 9.76 10.59 -13.27
N LEU A 29 8.45 10.83 -13.11
CA LEU A 29 7.47 9.90 -12.51
C LEU A 29 7.51 8.50 -13.10
N TRP A 30 7.75 8.38 -14.41
CA TRP A 30 7.72 7.12 -15.15
C TRP A 30 9.06 6.37 -15.14
N SER A 31 10.12 6.99 -14.63
CA SER A 31 11.43 6.34 -14.51
C SER A 31 11.41 5.33 -13.38
N ILE A 32 11.31 4.05 -13.73
CA ILE A 32 11.37 2.94 -12.79
C ILE A 32 12.72 2.95 -12.07
N GLU A 33 13.82 3.29 -12.74
CA GLU A 33 15.16 3.33 -12.13
C GLU A 33 15.23 4.35 -10.99
N LYS A 34 14.68 5.56 -11.20
CA LYS A 34 14.68 6.63 -10.19
C LYS A 34 13.67 6.40 -9.08
N ASN A 35 12.50 5.85 -9.41
CA ASN A 35 11.35 5.74 -8.51
C ASN A 35 11.03 4.30 -8.07
N TRP A 36 11.98 3.35 -8.21
CA TRP A 36 11.72 1.92 -7.99
C TRP A 36 11.14 1.61 -6.60
N PHE A 37 11.63 2.31 -5.57
CA PHE A 37 11.22 2.09 -4.18
C PHE A 37 9.79 2.59 -3.90
N PRO A 38 9.42 3.83 -4.26
CA PRO A 38 8.03 4.27 -4.30
C PRO A 38 7.11 3.34 -5.11
N PHE A 39 7.52 2.92 -6.31
CA PHE A 39 6.74 2.01 -7.15
C PHE A 39 6.45 0.68 -6.46
N LEU A 40 7.44 0.10 -5.78
CA LEU A 40 7.25 -1.12 -4.99
C LEU A 40 6.24 -0.90 -3.86
N GLY A 41 6.34 0.23 -3.15
CA GLY A 41 5.39 0.61 -2.10
C GLY A 41 3.95 0.75 -2.63
N PHE A 42 3.77 1.39 -3.79
CA PHE A 42 2.46 1.49 -4.45
C PHE A 42 1.89 0.11 -4.83
N LEU A 43 2.72 -0.78 -5.37
CA LEU A 43 2.29 -2.13 -5.74
C LEU A 43 1.84 -2.94 -4.51
N VAL A 44 2.61 -2.89 -3.43
CA VAL A 44 2.25 -3.53 -2.15
C VAL A 44 0.95 -2.94 -1.59
N PHE A 45 0.78 -1.62 -1.66
CA PHE A 45 -0.44 -0.95 -1.23
C PHE A 45 -1.67 -1.41 -2.03
N ILE A 46 -1.58 -1.51 -3.36
CA ILE A 46 -2.70 -1.96 -4.20
C ILE A 46 -3.11 -3.39 -3.87
N ILE A 47 -2.13 -4.30 -3.73
CA ILE A 47 -2.40 -5.70 -3.35
C ILE A 47 -3.09 -5.75 -1.98
N TYR A 48 -2.58 -4.98 -1.01
CA TYR A 48 -3.16 -4.90 0.32
C TYR A 48 -4.58 -4.33 0.30
N LEU A 49 -4.83 -3.31 -0.52
CA LEU A 49 -6.14 -2.68 -0.67
C LEU A 49 -7.17 -3.67 -1.22
N ILE A 50 -6.81 -4.41 -2.28
CA ILE A 50 -7.69 -5.44 -2.86
C ILE A 50 -8.01 -6.50 -1.81
N TYR A 51 -7.01 -6.99 -1.08
CA TYR A 51 -7.20 -7.94 0.01
C TYR A 51 -8.15 -7.39 1.08
N SER A 52 -7.95 -6.14 1.51
CA SER A 52 -8.77 -5.48 2.53
C SER A 52 -10.21 -5.31 2.08
N ILE A 53 -10.45 -4.91 0.83
CA ILE A 53 -11.80 -4.74 0.27
C ILE A 53 -12.53 -6.08 0.19
N GLN A 54 -11.88 -7.12 -0.35
CA GLN A 54 -12.47 -8.45 -0.45
C GLN A 54 -12.84 -9.00 0.93
N LYS A 55 -11.98 -8.79 1.92
CA LYS A 55 -12.26 -9.20 3.29
C LYS A 55 -13.41 -8.42 3.91
N ALA A 56 -13.49 -7.11 3.69
CA ALA A 56 -14.60 -6.29 4.16
C ALA A 56 -15.93 -6.74 3.55
N ALA A 57 -15.95 -7.06 2.26
CA ALA A 57 -17.13 -7.60 1.57
C ALA A 57 -17.57 -8.96 2.13
N LYS A 58 -16.62 -9.84 2.47
CA LYS A 58 -16.92 -11.15 3.09
C LYS A 58 -17.44 -11.03 4.51
N ASN A 59 -16.94 -10.07 5.29
CA ASN A 59 -17.31 -9.87 6.69
C ASN A 59 -18.58 -9.03 6.87
N ASN A 60 -19.01 -8.31 5.85
CA ASN A 60 -20.24 -7.54 5.83
C ASN A 60 -20.96 -7.74 4.48
N PRO A 61 -21.43 -8.97 4.19
CA PRO A 61 -22.23 -9.23 3.01
C PRO A 61 -23.56 -8.50 3.20
N ARG A 62 -23.79 -7.44 2.43
CA ARG A 62 -25.12 -6.87 2.30
C ARG A 62 -26.07 -7.89 1.68
#